data_AF-A0A354A0H8-F1
#
_entry.id   AF-A0A354A0H8-F1
#
_cell.length_a   1.000
_cell.length_b   1.000
_cell.length_c   1.000
_cell.angle_alpha   90.00
_cell.angle_beta   90.00
_cell.angle_gamma   90.00
#
_symmetry.space_group_name_H-M   'P 1'
#
loop_
_entity.id
_entity.type
_entity.pdbx_description
1 polymer ?
#
loop_
_entity_poly.entity_id
_entity_poly.type
_entity_poly.pdbx_seq_one_letter_code
_entity_poly.pdbx_strand_id
1 'polypeptide(L)' 'MLLGVNVDHVATVREARREIEPDPLTAAELAVRGGADGITLHLREDRRHIQDKDVIKVRRKIAIELNLEMA' A
#
# COMPACT_ATOMS: atom_id res chain seq x y z
N MET A 1 4.72 -21.27 3.85
CA MET A 1 5.38 -20.16 3.11
C MET A 1 4.39 -19.01 3.13
N LEU A 2 4.82 -17.79 3.45
CA LEU A 2 3.96 -16.60 3.51
C LEU A 2 4.24 -15.67 2.33
N LEU A 3 3.23 -14.95 1.85
CA LEU A 3 3.33 -13.96 0.77
C LEU A 3 2.96 -12.56 1.27
N GLY A 4 3.94 -11.66 1.31
CA GLY A 4 3.73 -10.23 1.45
C GLY A 4 3.56 -9.55 0.09
N VAL A 5 2.49 -8.78 -0.10
CA VAL A 5 2.26 -8.02 -1.35
C VAL A 5 2.58 -6.56 -1.14
N ASN A 6 3.60 -6.06 -1.84
CA ASN A 6 3.91 -4.64 -1.89
C ASN A 6 2.96 -3.92 -2.87
N VAL A 7 2.32 -2.83 -2.43
CA VAL A 7 1.36 -2.05 -3.25
C VAL A 7 1.86 -0.65 -3.62
N ASP A 8 3.16 -0.37 -3.48
CA ASP A 8 3.76 0.95 -3.75
C ASP A 8 3.54 1.41 -5.20
N HIS A 9 3.66 0.49 -6.16
CA HIS A 9 3.51 0.83 -7.56
C HIS A 9 2.07 1.18 -7.98
N VAL A 10 1.08 0.83 -7.16
CA VAL A 10 -0.29 1.35 -7.34
C VAL A 10 -0.29 2.86 -7.11
N ALA A 11 0.35 3.31 -6.03
CA ALA A 11 0.54 4.74 -5.79
C ALA A 11 1.42 5.39 -6.86
N THR A 12 2.43 4.71 -7.41
CA THR A 12 3.21 5.26 -8.54
C THR A 12 2.33 5.63 -9.73
N VAL A 13 1.36 4.76 -10.10
CA VAL A 13 0.41 5.06 -11.17
C VAL A 13 -0.48 6.26 -10.82
N ARG A 14 -0.95 6.33 -9.56
CA ARG A 14 -1.75 7.46 -9.06
C ARG A 14 -0.97 8.79 -9.12
N GLU A 15 0.25 8.82 -8.59
CA GLU A 15 1.09 10.02 -8.53
C GLU A 15 1.54 10.51 -9.91
N ALA A 16 1.66 9.61 -10.89
CA ALA A 16 1.96 9.98 -12.28
C ALA A 16 0.90 10.92 -12.89
N ARG A 17 -0.33 10.90 -12.37
CA ARG A 17 -1.43 11.78 -12.80
C ARG A 17 -1.90 12.75 -11.72
N ARG A 18 -1.40 12.62 -10.49
CA ARG A 18 -1.83 13.42 -9.32
C ARG A 18 -3.34 13.35 -9.10
N GLU A 19 -3.90 12.17 -9.34
CA GLU A 19 -5.32 11.88 -9.15
C GLU A 19 -5.56 11.08 -7.87
N ILE A 20 -6.82 10.74 -7.59
CA ILE A 20 -7.18 9.91 -6.43
C ILE A 20 -7.10 8.40 -6.71
N GLU A 21 -7.16 7.99 -7.98
CA GLU A 21 -7.12 6.59 -8.41
C GLU A 21 -5.86 6.29 -9.26
N PRO A 22 -5.34 5.05 -9.19
CA PRO A 22 -5.81 3.95 -8.33
C PRO A 22 -5.44 4.13 -6.84
N ASP A 23 -6.35 3.80 -5.91
CA ASP A 23 -6.08 3.85 -4.46
C ASP A 23 -5.30 2.60 -3.97
N PRO A 24 -4.11 2.75 -3.36
CA PRO A 24 -3.37 1.65 -2.74
C PRO A 24 -4.15 0.85 -1.70
N LEU A 25 -5.11 1.47 -0.99
CA LEU A 25 -5.98 0.74 -0.05
C LEU A 25 -6.81 -0.32 -0.80
N THR A 26 -7.41 0.05 -1.93
CA THR A 26 -8.21 -0.88 -2.73
C THR A 26 -7.35 -2.03 -3.24
N ALA A 27 -6.13 -1.76 -3.67
CA ALA A 27 -5.18 -2.81 -4.07
C ALA A 27 -4.81 -3.73 -2.91
N ALA A 28 -4.59 -3.18 -1.71
CA ALA A 28 -4.33 -3.97 -0.50
C ALA A 28 -5.52 -4.88 -0.15
N GLU A 29 -6.75 -4.37 -0.20
CA GLU A 29 -7.96 -5.17 0.04
C GLU A 29 -8.11 -6.31 -0.98
N LEU A 30 -7.79 -6.06 -2.26
CA LEU A 30 -7.81 -7.08 -3.30
C LEU A 30 -6.69 -8.12 -3.11
N ALA A 31 -5.50 -7.70 -2.70
CA ALA A 31 -4.39 -8.60 -2.40
C ALA A 31 -4.72 -9.55 -1.23
N VAL A 32 -5.31 -9.01 -0.15
CA VAL A 32 -5.81 -9.83 0.98
C VAL A 32 -6.82 -10.85 0.49
N ARG A 33 -7.82 -10.41 -0.29
CA ARG A 33 -8.84 -11.31 -0.88
C ARG A 33 -8.24 -12.34 -1.83
N GLY A 34 -7.11 -12.02 -2.45
CA GLY A 34 -6.32 -12.90 -3.31
C GLY A 34 -5.42 -13.88 -2.57
N GLY A 35 -5.40 -13.85 -1.23
CA GLY A 35 -4.61 -14.77 -0.39
C GLY A 35 -3.25 -14.23 0.05
N ALA A 36 -3.05 -12.91 0.06
CA ALA A 36 -1.87 -12.33 0.68
C ALA A 36 -1.89 -12.55 2.21
N ASP A 37 -0.74 -12.93 2.77
CA ASP A 37 -0.55 -13.10 4.22
C ASP A 37 -0.12 -11.79 4.90
N GLY A 38 0.42 -10.85 4.12
CA GLY A 38 0.73 -9.49 4.56
C GLY A 38 0.69 -8.46 3.45
N ILE A 39 0.59 -7.19 3.82
CA ILE A 39 0.71 -6.04 2.91
C ILE A 39 2.00 -5.30 3.23
N THR A 40 2.75 -4.91 2.20
CA THR A 40 3.95 -4.08 2.33
C THR A 40 3.71 -2.69 1.75
N LEU A 41 4.12 -1.67 2.50
CA LEU A 41 4.16 -0.28 2.05
C LEU A 41 5.54 0.31 2.35
N HIS A 42 6.10 1.06 1.42
CA HIS A 42 7.33 1.81 1.65
C HIS A 42 7.05 3.32 1.71
N LEU A 43 7.05 3.87 2.93
CA LEU A 43 6.90 5.31 3.15
C LEU A 43 8.28 5.99 3.07
N ARG A 44 8.65 6.40 1.86
CA ARG A 44 9.91 7.12 1.59
C ARG A 44 9.90 8.54 2.15
N GLU A 45 11.03 9.05 2.64
CA GLU A 45 11.24 10.48 2.98
C GLU A 45 10.70 11.46 1.93
N ASP A 46 10.97 11.20 0.64
CA ASP A 46 10.56 12.06 -0.49
C ASP A 46 9.08 11.92 -0.90
N ARG A 47 8.34 10.99 -0.29
CA ARG A 47 6.93 10.69 -0.62
C ARG A 47 6.70 10.48 -2.11
N ARG A 48 7.63 9.81 -2.80
CA ARG A 48 7.57 9.60 -4.26
C ARG A 48 6.32 8.84 -4.74
N HIS A 49 5.77 7.95 -3.91
CA HIS A 49 4.59 7.15 -4.24
C HIS A 49 3.63 7.09 -3.05
N ILE A 50 3.92 6.25 -2.05
CA ILE A 50 3.09 6.12 -0.85
C ILE A 50 3.12 7.43 -0.06
N GLN A 51 1.94 7.88 0.33
CA GLN A 51 1.72 9.06 1.16
C GLN A 51 1.35 8.64 2.58
N ASP A 52 1.53 9.53 3.57
CA ASP A 52 1.19 9.26 4.97
C ASP A 52 -0.29 8.84 5.14
N LYS A 53 -1.19 9.43 4.33
CA LYS A 53 -2.61 9.07 4.31
C LYS A 53 -2.86 7.62 3.91
N ASP A 54 -2.03 7.06 3.01
CA ASP A 54 -2.19 5.69 2.53
C ASP A 54 -1.83 4.71 3.65
N VAL A 55 -0.74 4.98 4.37
CA VAL A 55 -0.33 4.19 5.55
C VAL A 55 -1.42 4.18 6.62
N ILE A 56 -1.98 5.35 6.94
CA ILE A 56 -3.05 5.47 7.94
C ILE A 56 -4.30 4.71 7.50
N LYS A 57 -4.71 4.86 6.22
CA LYS A 57 -5.88 4.16 5.65
C LYS A 57 -5.69 2.65 5.73
N VAL A 58 -4.57 2.13 5.23
CA VAL A 58 -4.25 0.70 5.21
C VAL A 58 -4.19 0.15 6.63
N ARG A 59 -3.50 0.81 7.55
CA ARG A 59 -3.40 0.37 8.96
C ARG A 59 -4.76 0.27 9.66
N ARG A 60 -5.71 1.14 9.29
CA ARG A 60 -7.07 1.16 9.88
C ARG A 60 -8.01 0.11 9.28
N LYS A 61 -7.76 -0.34 8.05
CA LYS A 61 -8.71 -1.17 7.28
C LYS A 61 -8.24 -2.61 7.07
N ILE A 62 -6.94 -2.83 6.93
CA ILE A 62 -6.36 -4.14 6.70
C ILE A 62 -6.04 -4.79 8.05
N ALA A 63 -6.57 -5.99 8.27
CA ALA A 63 -6.44 -6.74 9.52
C ALA A 63 -5.24 -7.70 9.56
N ILE A 64 -4.65 -8.02 8.40
CA ILE A 64 -3.45 -8.85 8.30
C ILE A 64 -2.19 -8.03 8.55
N GLU A 65 -1.03 -8.69 8.60
CA GLU A 65 0.25 -8.05 8.87
C GLU A 65 0.52 -6.89 7.89
N LEU A 66 0.92 -5.75 8.43
CA LEU A 66 1.41 -4.61 7.66
C LEU A 66 2.91 -4.47 7.89
N ASN A 67 3.69 -4.82 6.87
CA ASN A 67 5.11 -4.56 6.81
C ASN A 67 5.34 -3.13 6.31
N LEU A 68 5.67 -2.22 7.21
CA LEU A 68 5.96 -0.81 6.88
C LEU A 68 7.48 -0.64 6.71
N GLU A 69 7.92 -0.50 5.47
CA GLU A 69 9.30 -0.13 5.14
C GLU A 69 9.47 1.39 5.25
N MET A 70 10.56 1.82 5.88
CA MET A 70 10.87 3.23 6.10
C MET A 70 12.33 3.51 5.76
N ALA A 71 12.57 4.63 5.10
CA ALA A 71 13.86 5.23 4.82
C ALA A 71 13.70 6.74 4.77
#